data_AF-A0A961KA12-F1
#
_entry.id   AF-A0A961KA12-F1
#
_cell.length_a   1.000
_cell.length_b   1.000
_cell.length_c   1.000
_cell.angle_alpha   90.00
_cell.angle_beta   90.00
_cell.angle_gamma   90.00
#
_symmetry.space_group_name_H-M   'P 1'
#
loop_
_entity.id
_entity.type
_entity.pdbx_description
1 polymer ?
#
loop_
_entity_poly.entity_id
_entity_poly.type
_entity_poly.pdbx_seq_one_letter_code
_entity_poly.pdbx_strand_id
1 'polypeptide(L)' 'MGGLAGRGYWDDATGVLAYHIPLPGNLVEATYVFAEGTARVAGSSEKNAAGHFIMWTETLRRT' A
#
# COMPACT_ATOMS: atom_id res chain seq x y z
N MET A 1 9.30 -18.84 10.76
CA MET A 1 8.60 -18.11 9.68
C MET A 1 9.02 -16.66 9.76
N GLY A 2 9.91 -16.21 8.88
CA GLY A 2 10.30 -14.80 8.79
C GLY A 2 9.24 -14.06 7.98
N GLY A 3 8.59 -13.06 8.56
CA GLY A 3 7.63 -12.23 7.83
C GLY A 3 8.32 -11.56 6.64
N LEU A 4 7.59 -11.45 5.53
CA LEU A 4 8.06 -10.71 4.35
C LEU A 4 8.35 -9.26 4.80
N ALA A 5 9.62 -8.88 4.85
CA ALA A 5 10.02 -7.53 5.20
C ALA A 5 9.69 -6.61 4.02
N GLY A 6 8.54 -5.94 4.09
CA GLY A 6 8.18 -4.90 3.14
C GLY A 6 9.21 -3.77 3.13
N ARG A 7 9.36 -3.10 1.98
CA ARG A 7 10.16 -1.87 1.87
C ARG A 7 9.23 -0.68 1.95
N GLY A 8 9.34 0.10 3.02
CA GLY A 8 8.55 1.30 3.22
C GLY A 8 9.39 2.58 3.14
N TYR A 9 8.80 3.67 2.66
CA TYR A 9 9.33 5.02 2.84
C TYR A 9 8.27 5.90 3.50
N TRP A 10 8.71 6.77 4.38
CA TRP A 10 7.88 7.79 5.03
C TRP A 10 8.48 9.16 4.73
N ASP A 11 7.63 10.10 4.33
CA ASP A 11 7.97 11.51 4.17
C ASP A 11 7.13 12.37 5.10
N ASP A 12 7.75 12.84 6.17
CA ASP A 12 7.14 13.74 7.18
C ASP A 12 6.63 15.05 6.55
N ALA A 13 7.28 15.57 5.50
CA ALA A 13 6.92 16.86 4.93
C ALA A 13 5.61 16.81 4.14
N THR A 14 5.34 15.67 3.52
CA THR A 14 4.14 15.45 2.71
C THR A 14 3.08 14.59 3.41
N GLY A 15 3.43 13.96 4.53
CA GLY A 15 2.56 13.02 5.23
C GLY A 15 2.28 11.76 4.40
N VAL A 16 3.25 11.36 3.56
CA VAL A 16 3.13 10.23 2.65
C VAL A 16 3.89 9.02 3.18
N LEU A 17 3.19 7.90 3.32
CA LEU A 17 3.78 6.58 3.58
C LEU A 17 3.55 5.72 2.35
N ALA A 18 4.60 5.17 1.74
CA ALA A 18 4.42 4.11 0.76
C ALA A 18 5.12 2.83 1.20
N TYR A 19 4.52 1.70 0.84
CA TYR A 19 5.11 0.39 1.07
C TYR A 19 5.02 -0.51 -0.16
N HIS A 20 6.02 -1.38 -0.28
CA HIS A 20 6.10 -2.44 -1.26
C HIS A 20 6.24 -3.76 -0.51
N ILE A 21 5.28 -4.65 -0.68
CA ILE A 21 5.25 -5.97 -0.06
C ILE A 21 5.49 -7.00 -1.17
N PRO A 22 6.71 -7.54 -1.29
CA PRO A 22 6.97 -8.62 -2.23
C PRO A 22 6.27 -9.89 -1.73
N LEU A 23 5.43 -10.48 -2.56
CA LEU A 23 4.83 -11.79 -2.35
C LEU A 23 5.46 -12.76 -3.38
N PRO A 24 5.45 -14.09 -3.14
CA PRO A 24 5.93 -15.03 -4.16
C PRO A 24 5.16 -14.87 -5.48
N GLY A 25 5.83 -14.40 -6.53
CA GLY A 25 5.26 -14.19 -7.86
C GLY A 25 4.28 -13.01 -7.97
N ASN A 26 4.28 -12.08 -6.99
CA ASN A 26 3.41 -10.91 -7.01
C ASN A 26 4.06 -9.76 -6.22
N LEU A 27 3.74 -8.53 -6.58
CA LEU A 27 4.13 -7.34 -5.84
C LEU A 27 2.86 -6.59 -5.44
N VAL A 28 2.75 -6.24 -4.17
CA VAL A 28 1.71 -5.34 -3.67
C VAL A 28 2.35 -4.01 -3.30
N GLU A 29 1.79 -2.93 -3.81
CA GLU A 29 2.23 -1.57 -3.52
C GLU A 29 1.05 -0.80 -2.94
N ALA A 30 1.31 0.05 -1.95
CA ALA A 30 0.32 1.06 -1.60
C ALA A 30 0.96 2.33 -1.08
N THR A 31 0.27 3.44 -1.35
CA THR A 31 0.62 4.78 -0.90
C THR A 31 -0.51 5.32 -0.04
N TYR A 32 -0.15 5.81 1.14
CA TYR A 32 -1.03 6.42 2.12
C TYR A 32 -0.73 7.91 2.16
N VAL A 33 -1.78 8.70 2.09
CA VAL A 33 -1.73 10.15 2.30
C VAL A 33 -2.54 10.45 3.55
N PHE A 34 -1.86 10.89 4.61
CA PHE A 34 -2.51 11.24 5.86
C PHE A 34 -2.89 12.73 5.85
N ALA A 35 -4.18 13.02 6.08
CA ALA A 35 -4.68 14.38 6.18
C ALA A 35 -5.87 14.44 7.13
N GLU A 36 -5.84 15.38 8.08
CA GLU A 36 -7.00 15.75 8.91
C GLU A 36 -7.71 14.56 9.61
N GLY A 37 -6.93 13.64 10.18
CA GLY A 37 -7.48 12.45 10.86
C GLY A 37 -8.02 11.35 9.95
N THR A 38 -7.81 11.50 8.63
CA THR A 38 -8.12 10.50 7.61
C THR A 38 -6.84 10.02 6.94
N ALA A 39 -6.86 8.78 6.43
CA ALA A 39 -5.81 8.26 5.56
C ALA A 39 -6.45 7.84 4.23
N ARG A 40 -6.01 8.42 3.13
CA ARG A 40 -6.37 7.96 1.78
C ARG A 40 -5.32 6.98 1.32
N VAL A 41 -5.76 5.85 0.79
CA VAL A 41 -4.85 4.82 0.29
C VAL A 41 -5.12 4.61 -1.20
N ALA A 42 -4.04 4.57 -1.97
CA ALA A 42 -4.04 4.07 -3.34
C ALA A 42 -3.14 2.84 -3.38
N GLY A 43 -3.69 1.70 -3.81
CA GLY A 43 -2.97 0.45 -3.86
C GLY A 43 -3.04 -0.22 -5.22
N SER A 44 -2.01 -0.99 -5.52
CA SER A 44 -1.91 -1.85 -6.69
C SER A 44 -1.36 -3.21 -6.31
N SER A 45 -1.71 -4.22 -7.10
CA SER A 45 -0.96 -5.47 -7.13
C SER A 45 -0.64 -5.86 -8.57
N GLU A 46 0.42 -6.63 -8.74
CA GLU A 46 0.59 -7.41 -9.96
C GLU A 46 -0.56 -8.42 -10.11
N LYS A 47 -0.45 -9.25 -11.15
CA LYS A 47 -1.50 -10.16 -11.59
C LYS A 47 -1.97 -11.08 -10.45
N ASN A 48 -3.28 -11.08 -10.21
CA ASN A 48 -3.92 -12.10 -9.37
C ASN A 48 -3.91 -13.47 -10.08
N ALA A 49 -4.47 -14.50 -9.43
CA ALA A 49 -4.54 -15.86 -9.98
C ALA A 49 -5.30 -15.95 -11.33
N ALA A 50 -6.11 -14.95 -11.68
CA ALA A 50 -6.81 -14.84 -12.96
C ALA A 50 -6.03 -14.05 -14.02
N GLY A 51 -4.81 -13.58 -13.72
CA GLY A 51 -3.98 -12.81 -14.64
C GLY A 51 -4.32 -11.31 -14.71
N HIS A 52 -5.18 -10.81 -13.81
CA HIS A 52 -5.62 -9.41 -13.81
C HIS A 52 -4.79 -8.56 -12.86
N PHE A 53 -4.40 -7.37 -13.32
CA PHE A 53 -3.88 -6.31 -12.44
C PHE A 53 -5.00 -5.80 -11.54
N ILE A 54 -4.70 -5.59 -10.27
CA ILE A 54 -5.65 -5.03 -9.31
C ILE A 54 -5.18 -3.62 -8.95
N MET A 55 -6.11 -2.67 -8.97
CA MET A 55 -5.93 -1.34 -8.40
C MET A 55 -7.13 -1.05 -7.51
N TRP A 56 -6.89 -0.39 -6.37
CA TRP A 56 -7.97 0.03 -5.48
C TRP A 56 -7.65 1.38 -4.84
N THR A 57 -8.71 2.01 -4.34
CA THR A 57 -8.62 3.19 -3.50
C THR A 57 -9.53 3.00 -2.29
N GLU A 58 -9.08 3.48 -1.13
CA GLU A 58 -9.84 3.41 0.11
C GLU A 58 -9.58 4.66 0.96
N THR A 59 -10.49 4.93 1.89
CA THR A 59 -10.34 6.02 2.87
C THR A 59 -10.58 5.46 4.26
N LEU A 60 -9.56 5.53 5.10
CA LEU A 60 -9.58 5.09 6.48
C LEU A 60 -9.82 6.31 7.38
N ARG A 61 -10.61 6.11 8.44
CA ARG A 61 -10.86 7.12 9.47
C ARG A 61 -10.59 6.50 10.83
N ARG A 62 -9.95 7.26 11.72
CA ARG A 62 -9.79 6.84 13.11
C ARG A 62 -11.14 7.02 13.83
N THR A 63 -11.71 5.93 14.30
CA THR A 63 -12.91 5.91 15.18
C THR A 63 -12.51 5.89 16.64
#